data_AF-B8LM44-F1
#
_entry.id   AF-B8LM44-F1
#
_cell.length_a   1.000
_cell.length_b   1.000
_cell.length_c   1.000
_cell.angle_alpha   90.00
_cell.angle_beta   90.00
_cell.angle_gamma   90.00
#
_symmetry.space_group_name_H-M   'P 1'
#
loop_
_entity.id
_entity.type
_entity.pdbx_description
1 polymer ?
#
loop_
_entity_poly.entity_id
_entity_poly.type
_entity_poly.pdbx_seq_one_letter_code
_entity_poly.pdbx_strand_id
1 'polypeptide(L)'
;MRPPSGMLTPGESIIATVFKFVEPPEQPEKQQDRKSKDKFKIVSLKVKDGLEYDIELFEEYKELVAVEQILRVVYLDPQRPTPELEKLRKQLAEAEAALEERKKPPEDSAPRLVGEGLVIDEWIKRREKYLAEQQQIEGSDSI
;
A
#
# COMPACT_ATOMS: atom_id res chain seq x y z
N MET A 1 1.35 5.23 1.07
CA MET A 1 0.74 4.43 -0.02
C MET A 1 1.47 4.76 -1.30
N ARG A 2 1.78 3.75 -2.12
CA ARG A 2 2.47 3.94 -3.41
C ARG A 2 1.95 2.94 -4.47
N PRO A 3 1.64 3.40 -5.71
CA PRO A 3 1.51 4.82 -6.04
C PRO A 3 0.29 5.44 -5.32
N PRO A 4 0.31 6.76 -5.03
CA PRO A 4 -0.80 7.43 -4.37
C PRO A 4 -2.01 7.66 -5.30
N SER A 5 -1.77 7.69 -6.61
CA SER A 5 -2.75 7.86 -7.67
C SER A 5 -2.25 7.16 -8.94
N GLY A 6 -3.14 6.90 -9.90
CA GLY A 6 -2.80 6.31 -11.18
C GLY A 6 -4.01 6.23 -12.11
N MET A 7 -3.75 6.15 -13.41
CA MET A 7 -4.77 5.89 -14.43
C MET A 7 -4.69 4.41 -14.82
N LEU A 8 -5.86 3.77 -14.97
CA LEU A 8 -5.96 2.39 -15.41
C LEU A 8 -6.73 2.31 -16.71
N THR A 9 -6.17 1.58 -17.66
CA THR A 9 -6.90 1.19 -18.86
C THR A 9 -7.97 0.13 -18.51
N PRO A 10 -9.04 -0.03 -19.33
CA PRO A 10 -10.05 -1.05 -19.06
C PRO A 10 -9.45 -2.46 -18.97
N GLY A 11 -9.69 -3.16 -17.86
CA GLY A 11 -9.15 -4.50 -17.60
C GLY A 11 -7.76 -4.51 -16.96
N GLU A 12 -7.14 -3.34 -16.78
CA GLU A 12 -5.90 -3.19 -16.04
C GLU A 12 -6.13 -3.26 -14.52
N SER A 13 -5.11 -3.72 -13.81
CA SER A 13 -5.11 -3.87 -12.36
C SER A 13 -3.83 -3.28 -11.80
N ILE A 14 -3.93 -2.65 -10.63
CA ILE A 14 -2.79 -2.04 -9.95
C ILE A 14 -2.60 -2.63 -8.56
N ILE A 15 -1.34 -2.73 -8.13
CA ILE A 15 -0.97 -3.09 -6.77
C ILE A 15 -0.48 -1.82 -6.07
N ALA A 16 -1.17 -1.42 -5.01
CA ALA A 16 -0.78 -0.28 -4.18
C ALA A 16 -0.19 -0.78 -2.85
N THR A 17 1.05 -0.42 -2.58
CA THR A 17 1.73 -0.79 -1.33
C THR A 17 1.47 0.28 -0.27
N VAL A 18 0.99 -0.16 0.89
CA VAL A 18 0.67 0.71 2.02
C VAL A 18 1.60 0.37 3.18
N PHE A 19 2.39 1.34 3.59
CA PHE A 19 3.20 1.27 4.82
C PHE A 19 2.56 2.15 5.88
N LYS A 20 2.37 1.59 7.09
CA LYS A 20 2.02 2.35 8.28
C LYS A 20 3.14 2.19 9.30
N PHE A 21 3.66 3.32 9.79
CA PHE A 21 4.51 3.30 10.97
C PHE A 21 3.61 3.09 12.19
N VAL A 22 3.83 1.99 12.88
CA VAL A 22 3.15 1.68 14.13
C VAL A 22 4.24 1.70 15.20
N GLU A 23 4.11 2.60 16.16
CA GLU A 23 4.96 2.60 17.34
C GLU A 23 4.72 1.31 18.12
N PRO A 24 5.78 0.63 18.61
CA PRO A 24 5.60 -0.59 19.39
C PRO A 24 4.67 -0.33 20.57
N PRO A 25 3.61 -1.12 20.77
CA PRO A 25 2.79 -0.99 21.96
C PRO A 25 3.64 -1.10 23.23
N GLU A 26 3.50 -0.14 24.15
CA GLU A 26 3.99 -0.30 25.53
C GLU A 26 3.33 -1.49 26.25
N GLN A 27 2.13 -1.90 25.81
CA GLN A 27 1.41 -3.07 26.32
C GLN A 27 0.71 -3.85 25.19
N PRO A 28 1.27 -4.98 24.71
CA PRO A 28 0.74 -5.73 23.57
C PRO A 28 -0.63 -6.38 23.86
N GLU A 29 -0.92 -6.66 25.13
CA GLU A 29 -2.15 -7.37 25.55
C GLU A 29 -3.43 -6.52 25.39
N LYS A 30 -3.32 -5.18 25.45
CA LYS A 30 -4.48 -4.27 25.39
C LYS A 30 -4.85 -3.80 23.97
N GLN A 31 -4.05 -4.14 22.95
CA GLN A 31 -4.30 -3.70 21.58
C GLN A 31 -5.17 -4.65 20.76
N GLN A 32 -5.33 -5.91 21.17
CA GLN A 32 -6.08 -6.92 20.40
C GLN A 32 -7.56 -6.57 20.24
N ASP A 33 -8.15 -5.81 21.17
CA ASP A 33 -9.55 -5.36 21.11
C ASP A 33 -9.74 -3.95 20.51
N ARG A 34 -8.67 -3.24 20.14
CA ARG A 34 -8.81 -1.97 19.43
C ARG A 34 -9.20 -2.26 17.98
N LYS A 35 -10.51 -2.32 17.71
CA LYS A 35 -11.06 -2.20 16.36
C LYS A 35 -10.44 -0.95 15.72
N SER A 36 -9.55 -1.18 14.77
CA SER A 36 -8.92 -0.13 13.97
C SER A 36 -9.99 0.85 13.48
N LYS A 37 -9.83 2.13 13.80
CA LYS A 37 -10.61 3.20 13.18
C LYS A 37 -10.03 3.61 11.82
N ASP A 38 -8.89 3.04 11.44
CA ASP A 38 -8.23 3.38 10.19
C ASP A 38 -9.03 2.83 9.01
N LYS A 39 -9.18 3.69 8.01
CA LYS A 39 -9.88 3.39 6.77
C LYS A 39 -9.04 3.89 5.60
N PHE A 40 -9.09 3.17 4.49
CA PHE A 40 -8.60 3.66 3.22
C PHE A 40 -9.79 4.05 2.35
N LYS A 41 -9.74 5.24 1.77
CA LYS A 41 -10.73 5.68 0.79
C LYS A 41 -10.06 5.68 -0.57
N ILE A 42 -10.56 4.85 -1.48
CA ILE A 42 -10.18 4.84 -2.88
C ILE A 42 -11.26 5.62 -3.61
N VAL A 43 -10.88 6.64 -4.36
CA VAL A 43 -11.79 7.46 -5.14
C VAL A 43 -11.42 7.28 -6.61
N SER A 44 -12.41 6.99 -7.45
CA SER A 44 -12.18 6.70 -8.87
C SER A 44 -13.14 7.48 -9.75
N LEU A 45 -12.64 7.90 -10.91
CA LEU A 45 -13.38 8.64 -11.91
C LEU A 45 -13.23 7.93 -13.25
N LYS A 46 -14.35 7.72 -13.97
CA LYS A 46 -14.29 7.23 -15.34
C LYS A 46 -13.97 8.39 -16.28
N VAL A 47 -12.85 8.30 -16.98
CA VAL A 47 -12.43 9.27 -18.00
C VAL A 47 -12.81 8.79 -19.40
N LYS A 48 -12.97 9.72 -20.34
CA LYS A 48 -13.08 9.40 -21.78
C LYS A 48 -11.68 9.16 -22.35
N ASP A 49 -11.61 8.34 -23.39
CA ASP A 49 -10.36 8.11 -24.11
C ASP A 49 -9.80 9.40 -24.74
N GLY A 50 -8.49 9.55 -24.77
CA GLY A 50 -7.78 10.74 -25.27
C GLY A 50 -7.75 11.95 -24.34
N LEU A 51 -8.27 11.86 -23.12
CA LEU A 51 -8.13 12.91 -22.11
C LEU A 51 -6.84 12.68 -21.31
N GLU A 52 -5.89 13.60 -21.43
CA GLU A 52 -4.74 13.67 -20.53
C GLU A 52 -5.24 14.13 -19.16
N TYR A 53 -5.14 13.26 -18.16
CA TYR A 53 -5.73 13.50 -16.86
C TYR A 53 -4.66 13.89 -15.86
N ASP A 54 -4.82 15.07 -15.24
CA ASP A 54 -3.99 15.55 -14.15
C ASP A 54 -4.76 15.52 -12.82
N ILE A 55 -4.02 15.50 -11.72
CA ILE A 55 -4.52 15.50 -10.34
C ILE A 55 -5.43 16.71 -10.08
N GLU A 56 -5.14 17.86 -10.68
CA GLU A 56 -5.99 19.06 -10.54
C GLU A 56 -7.40 18.83 -11.12
N LEU A 57 -7.48 18.16 -12.26
CA LEU A 57 -8.75 17.81 -12.89
C LEU A 57 -9.54 16.83 -12.00
N PHE A 58 -8.85 15.91 -11.32
CA PHE A 58 -9.49 15.03 -10.36
C PHE A 58 -10.18 15.78 -9.23
N GLU A 59 -9.51 16.76 -8.66
CA GLU A 59 -10.06 17.52 -7.53
C GLU A 59 -11.29 18.34 -7.93
N GLU A 60 -11.38 18.80 -9.17
CA GLU A 60 -12.55 19.51 -9.69
C GLU A 60 -13.76 18.58 -9.87
N TYR A 61 -13.55 17.39 -10.46
CA TYR A 61 -14.65 16.49 -10.80
C TYR A 61 -15.00 15.48 -9.69
N LYS A 62 -14.14 15.29 -8.69
CA LYS A 62 -14.35 14.25 -7.66
C LYS A 62 -15.70 14.37 -6.93
N GLU A 63 -16.15 15.59 -6.67
CA GLU A 63 -17.39 15.84 -5.91
C GLU A 63 -18.66 15.60 -6.77
N LEU A 64 -18.52 15.53 -8.09
CA LEU A 64 -19.66 15.44 -9.01
C LEU A 64 -19.92 14.01 -9.50
N VAL A 65 -18.86 13.25 -9.77
CA VAL A 65 -18.95 12.02 -10.57
C VAL A 65 -18.02 10.90 -10.10
N ALA A 66 -17.30 11.08 -9.00
CA ALA A 66 -16.44 10.02 -8.49
C ALA A 66 -17.20 8.93 -7.73
N VAL A 67 -16.67 7.72 -7.84
CA VAL A 67 -17.08 6.58 -7.02
C VAL A 67 -16.08 6.44 -5.87
N GLU A 68 -16.61 6.45 -4.65
CA GLU A 68 -15.82 6.22 -3.44
C GLU A 68 -15.97 4.78 -2.96
N GLN A 69 -14.83 4.14 -2.68
CA GLN A 69 -14.75 2.84 -2.03
C GLN A 69 -13.97 2.99 -0.72
N ILE A 70 -14.64 2.71 0.40
CA ILE A 70 -14.03 2.75 1.72
C ILE A 70 -13.68 1.32 2.15
N LEU A 71 -12.41 1.11 2.48
CA LEU A 71 -11.87 -0.13 3.00
C LEU A 71 -11.56 0.02 4.49
N ARG A 72 -11.89 -0.99 5.28
CA ARG A 72 -11.54 -1.06 6.70
C ARG A 72 -10.19 -1.73 6.87
N VAL A 73 -9.33 -1.16 7.71
CA VAL A 73 -8.06 -1.78 8.08
C VAL A 73 -8.29 -2.83 9.16
N VAL A 74 -7.73 -4.03 8.97
CA VAL A 74 -7.69 -5.09 9.97
C VAL A 74 -6.22 -5.37 10.30
N TYR A 75 -5.85 -5.25 11.58
CA TYR A 75 -4.53 -5.60 12.05
C TYR A 75 -4.49 -7.09 12.38
N LEU A 76 -3.48 -7.77 11.87
CA LEU A 76 -3.27 -9.19 12.07
C LEU A 76 -1.93 -9.39 12.77
N ASP A 77 -1.92 -10.26 13.77
CA ASP A 77 -0.69 -10.70 14.43
C ASP A 77 -0.09 -11.87 13.61
N PRO A 78 1.12 -11.73 13.05
CA PRO A 78 1.73 -12.77 12.23
C PRO A 78 2.07 -14.04 13.02
N GLN A 79 2.17 -13.97 14.35
CA GLN A 79 2.46 -15.12 15.21
C GLN A 79 1.20 -15.91 15.58
N ARG A 80 0.01 -15.35 15.36
CA ARG A 80 -1.27 -16.00 15.68
C ARG A 80 -2.03 -16.34 14.39
N PRO A 81 -2.19 -17.64 14.05
CA PRO A 81 -2.96 -18.02 12.87
C PRO A 81 -4.42 -17.62 13.05
N THR A 82 -4.94 -16.88 12.08
CA THR A 82 -6.34 -16.44 12.02
C THR A 82 -6.90 -16.72 10.62
N PRO A 83 -8.21 -16.98 10.46
CA PRO A 83 -8.83 -17.17 9.15
C PRO A 83 -8.57 -16.01 8.18
N GLU A 84 -8.52 -14.78 8.70
CA GLU A 84 -8.22 -13.56 7.95
C GLU A 84 -6.77 -13.53 7.43
N LEU A 85 -5.81 -14.00 8.24
CA LEU A 85 -4.40 -14.09 7.84
C LEU A 85 -4.19 -15.12 6.73
N GLU A 86 -4.84 -16.28 6.84
CA GLU A 86 -4.80 -17.32 5.80
C GLU A 86 -5.44 -16.83 4.50
N LYS A 87 -6.58 -16.12 4.60
CA LYS A 87 -7.22 -15.48 3.45
C LYS A 87 -6.30 -14.45 2.79
N LEU A 88 -5.63 -13.60 3.56
CA LEU A 88 -4.69 -12.60 3.05
C LEU A 88 -3.53 -13.24 2.30
N ARG A 89 -2.92 -14.29 2.87
CA ARG A 89 -1.82 -15.03 2.23
C ARG A 89 -2.24 -15.61 0.88
N LYS A 90 -3.42 -16.22 0.81
CA LYS A 90 -3.97 -16.75 -0.44
C LYS A 90 -4.15 -15.65 -1.50
N GLN A 91 -4.72 -14.51 -1.12
CA GLN A 91 -4.94 -13.39 -2.05
C GLN A 91 -3.62 -12.79 -2.57
N LEU A 92 -2.59 -12.71 -1.73
CA LEU A 92 -1.26 -12.27 -2.15
C LEU A 92 -0.65 -13.24 -3.17
N ALA A 93 -0.71 -14.54 -2.90
CA ALA A 93 -0.20 -15.55 -3.84
C ALA A 93 -0.94 -15.52 -5.19
N GLU A 94 -2.26 -15.30 -5.18
CA GLU A 94 -3.05 -15.13 -6.41
C GLU A 94 -2.66 -13.87 -7.19
N ALA A 95 -2.45 -12.74 -6.51
CA ALA A 95 -2.02 -11.49 -7.14
C ALA A 95 -0.61 -11.60 -7.74
N GLU A 96 0.32 -12.28 -7.05
CA GLU A 96 1.66 -12.57 -7.55
C GLU A 96 1.61 -13.51 -8.76
N ALA A 97 0.79 -14.56 -8.73
CA ALA A 97 0.61 -15.47 -9.85
C ALA A 97 0.04 -14.76 -11.09
N ALA A 98 -0.99 -13.91 -10.92
CA ALA A 98 -1.56 -13.12 -12.01
C ALA A 98 -0.54 -12.14 -12.62
N LEU A 99 0.40 -11.65 -11.81
CA LEU A 99 1.48 -10.78 -12.28
C LEU A 99 2.56 -11.56 -13.03
N GLU A 100 2.89 -12.78 -12.60
CA GLU A 100 3.82 -13.66 -13.32
C GLU A 100 3.24 -14.19 -14.64
N GLU A 101 1.94 -14.47 -14.69
CA GLU A 101 1.25 -14.85 -15.94
C GLU A 101 1.32 -13.73 -17.00
N ARG A 102 1.32 -12.46 -16.57
CA ARG A 102 1.51 -11.30 -17.45
C ARG A 102 2.94 -11.11 -17.96
N LYS A 103 3.95 -11.81 -17.41
CA LYS A 103 5.37 -11.67 -17.78
C LYS A 103 5.88 -12.62 -18.86
N LYS A 104 5.08 -13.56 -19.38
CA LYS A 104 5.54 -14.49 -20.45
C LYS A 104 5.38 -13.86 -21.87
N PRO A 105 6.41 -13.81 -22.76
CA PRO A 105 6.35 -13.13 -24.07
C PRO A 105 6.06 -14.08 -25.26
N PRO A 106 5.82 -13.59 -26.52
CA PRO A 106 6.25 -12.28 -27.06
C PRO A 106 5.18 -11.41 -27.76
N GLU A 107 5.29 -10.08 -27.64
CA GLU A 107 5.51 -9.11 -28.73
C GLU A 107 5.09 -7.68 -28.33
N ASP A 108 6.08 -6.79 -28.29
CA ASP A 108 6.09 -5.35 -28.59
C ASP A 108 4.79 -4.51 -28.39
N SER A 109 4.58 -4.05 -27.16
CA SER A 109 4.11 -2.68 -26.88
C SER A 109 4.12 -2.48 -25.37
N ALA A 110 5.26 -2.03 -24.85
CA ALA A 110 5.34 -1.61 -23.46
C ALA A 110 4.74 -0.20 -23.30
N PRO A 111 3.69 0.01 -22.48
CA PRO A 111 3.66 1.17 -21.61
C PRO A 111 4.59 0.85 -20.45
N ARG A 112 5.65 1.64 -20.34
CA ARG A 112 6.72 1.51 -19.34
C ARG A 112 6.10 1.36 -17.95
N LEU A 113 6.52 0.31 -17.24
CA LEU A 113 6.34 0.19 -15.80
C LEU A 113 6.95 1.46 -15.17
N VAL A 114 6.12 2.45 -14.86
CA VAL A 114 6.59 3.70 -14.26
C VAL A 114 7.05 3.37 -12.84
N GLY A 115 8.37 3.37 -12.64
CA GLY A 115 8.98 3.43 -11.31
C GLY A 115 9.63 2.15 -10.79
N GLU A 116 10.28 1.35 -11.64
CA GLU A 116 11.35 0.46 -11.15
C GLU A 116 12.56 1.31 -10.74
N GLY A 117 12.64 1.62 -9.45
CA GLY A 117 13.77 2.34 -8.87
C GLY A 117 13.99 1.89 -7.44
N LEU A 118 14.50 0.67 -7.25
CA LEU A 118 15.33 0.21 -6.11
C LEU A 118 15.12 0.94 -4.75
N VAL A 119 13.87 1.05 -4.25
CA VAL A 119 13.56 1.70 -2.95
C VAL A 119 13.75 0.76 -1.76
N ILE A 120 13.90 -0.55 -2.00
CA ILE A 120 14.12 -1.54 -0.93
C ILE A 120 15.36 -1.15 -0.11
N ASP A 121 16.45 -0.75 -0.77
CA ASP A 121 17.70 -0.37 -0.09
C ASP A 121 17.60 0.97 0.68
N GLU A 122 16.86 1.95 0.17
CA GLU A 122 16.65 3.22 0.87
C GLU A 122 15.70 3.09 2.07
N TRP A 123 14.73 2.19 1.97
CA TRP A 123 13.78 1.90 3.05
C TRP A 123 14.45 1.17 4.22
N ILE A 124 15.33 0.21 3.92
CA ILE A 124 16.16 -0.48 4.93
C ILE A 124 17.04 0.55 5.65
N LYS A 125 17.73 1.44 4.91
CA LYS A 125 18.56 2.49 5.51
C LYS A 125 17.77 3.43 6.42
N ARG A 126 16.54 3.77 6.06
CA ARG A 126 15.69 4.66 6.88
C ARG A 126 15.17 3.96 8.14
N ARG A 127 14.88 2.65 8.06
CA ARG A 127 14.52 1.82 9.21
C ARG A 127 15.70 1.65 10.16
N GLU A 128 16.89 1.34 9.64
CA GLU A 128 18.12 1.24 10.43
C GLU A 128 18.46 2.57 11.10
N LYS A 129 18.31 3.69 10.39
CA LYS A 129 18.53 5.03 10.96
C LYS A 129 17.60 5.32 12.14
N TYR A 130 16.31 4.99 12.02
CA TYR A 130 15.35 5.18 13.12
C TYR A 130 15.64 4.27 14.32
N LEU A 131 16.04 3.02 14.07
CA LEU A 131 16.48 2.09 15.13
C LEU A 131 17.75 2.57 15.84
N ALA A 132 18.71 3.12 15.10
CA ALA A 132 19.94 3.68 15.65
C ALA A 132 19.65 4.95 16.48
N GLU A 133 18.77 5.83 16.01
CA GLU A 133 18.34 7.02 16.74
C GLU A 133 17.61 6.65 18.05
N GLN A 134 16.78 5.59 18.07
CA GLN A 134 16.16 5.12 19.32
C GLN A 134 17.18 4.52 20.31
N GLN A 135 18.15 3.74 19.85
CA GLN A 135 19.18 3.16 20.73
C GLN A 135 20.07 4.22 21.38
N GLN A 136 20.31 5.35 20.71
CA GLN A 136 21.08 6.46 21.30
C GLN A 136 20.31 7.23 22.37
N ILE A 137 18.99 7.30 22.24
CA ILE A 137 18.12 7.98 23.22
C ILE A 137 17.96 7.11 24.48
N GLU A 138 17.83 5.78 24.35
CA GLU A 138 17.75 4.86 25.50
C GLU A 138 19.08 4.68 26.26
N GLY A 139 20.22 4.95 25.62
CA GLY A 139 21.55 4.90 26.27
C GLY A 139 21.95 6.14 27.07
N SER A 140 21.18 7.23 26.97
CA SER A 140 21.54 8.55 27.55
C SER A 140 20.84 8.87 28.88
N ASP A 141 19.91 8.02 29.35
CA ASP A 141 19.23 8.15 30.66
C ASP A 141 19.87 7.29 31.76
N SER A 142 21.16 6.97 31.63
CA SER A 142 21.95 6.32 32.69
C SER A 142 23.32 6.97 32.84
N ILE A 143 23.36 8.14 33.49
CA ILE A 143 24.48 8.66 34.30
C ILE A 143 23.92 9.64 35.35
#